data_AF-A0A937QUF6-F1
#
_entry.id   AF-A0A937QUF6-F1
#
_cell.length_a   1.000
_cell.length_b   1.000
_cell.length_c   1.000
_cell.angle_alpha   90.00
_cell.angle_beta   90.00
_cell.angle_gamma   90.00
#
_symmetry.space_group_name_H-M   'P 1'
#
loop_
_entity.id
_entity.type
_entity.pdbx_description
1 polymer ?
#
loop_
_entity_poly.entity_id
_entity_poly.type
_entity_poly.pdbx_seq_one_letter_code
_entity_poly.pdbx_strand_id
1 'polypeptide(L)'
;MSTSTNLLVAFLLCMVLCVSPVSGKVLKVPSEHPTIDVAISVASDGDTILIARGTYEHTSLNINKRLTLASDYVNTKDQIDIDGTIIKGVRSQFQRSLFWQ
;
A
#
# COMPACT_ATOMS: atom_id res chain seq x y z
N MET A 1 -38.13 34.11 -10.08
CA MET A 1 -38.07 32.63 -10.04
C MET A 1 -36.72 32.08 -10.54
N SER A 2 -36.01 32.73 -11.47
CA SER A 2 -34.73 32.20 -12.02
C SER A 2 -33.49 32.24 -11.10
N THR A 3 -33.47 33.06 -10.05
CA THR A 3 -32.26 33.22 -9.21
C THR A 3 -32.05 32.07 -8.22
N SER A 4 -33.13 31.48 -7.71
CA SER A 4 -33.08 30.36 -6.75
C SER A 4 -32.70 29.03 -7.42
N THR A 5 -33.16 28.80 -8.67
CA THR A 5 -32.77 27.64 -9.48
C THR A 5 -31.30 27.68 -9.86
N ASN A 6 -30.75 28.85 -10.19
CA ASN A 6 -29.32 29.01 -10.51
C ASN A 6 -28.42 28.73 -9.30
N LEU A 7 -28.85 29.10 -8.08
CA LEU A 7 -28.13 28.80 -6.83
C LEU A 7 -28.12 27.30 -6.53
N LEU A 8 -29.25 26.62 -6.73
CA LEU A 8 -29.38 25.16 -6.58
C LEU A 8 -28.52 24.41 -7.60
N VAL A 9 -28.52 24.86 -8.86
CA VAL A 9 -27.68 24.27 -9.92
C VAL A 9 -26.21 24.48 -9.63
N ALA A 10 -25.79 25.66 -9.15
CA ALA A 10 -24.40 25.92 -8.77
C ALA A 10 -23.96 25.06 -7.57
N PHE A 11 -24.85 24.83 -6.59
CA PHE A 11 -24.58 23.97 -5.45
C PHE A 11 -24.44 22.49 -5.84
N LEU A 12 -25.34 22.00 -6.70
CA LEU A 12 -25.28 20.64 -7.25
C LEU A 12 -24.04 20.45 -8.14
N LEU A 13 -23.68 21.43 -8.97
CA LEU A 13 -22.49 21.40 -9.81
C LEU A 13 -21.20 21.35 -8.97
N CYS A 14 -21.15 22.10 -7.87
CA CYS A 14 -20.01 22.12 -6.95
C CYS A 14 -19.83 20.76 -6.25
N MET A 15 -20.93 20.15 -5.81
CA MET A 15 -20.90 18.84 -5.16
C MET A 15 -20.39 17.73 -6.10
N VAL A 16 -20.72 17.81 -7.39
CA VAL A 16 -20.23 16.89 -8.44
C VAL A 16 -18.72 17.07 -8.70
N LEU A 17 -18.19 18.30 -8.59
CA LEU A 17 -16.77 18.60 -8.80
C LEU A 17 -15.87 18.14 -7.63
N CYS A 18 -16.43 17.94 -6.43
CA CYS A 18 -15.66 17.49 -5.26
C CYS A 18 -15.35 15.98 -5.27
N VAL A 19 -15.94 15.19 -6.17
CA VAL A 19 -15.62 13.77 -6.32
C VAL A 19 -14.37 13.63 -7.18
N SER A 20 -13.21 13.66 -6.53
CA SER A 20 -11.95 13.26 -7.18
C SER A 20 -11.90 11.73 -7.23
N PRO A 21 -11.59 11.10 -8.38
CA PRO A 21 -11.27 9.68 -8.38
C PRO A 21 -9.99 9.47 -7.57
N VAL A 22 -10.09 8.73 -6.46
CA VAL A 22 -8.93 8.25 -5.71
C VAL A 22 -8.30 7.11 -6.52
N SER A 23 -7.43 7.46 -7.46
CA SER A 23 -6.62 6.47 -8.17
C SER A 23 -5.35 6.22 -7.36
N GLY A 24 -5.23 5.04 -6.77
CA GLY A 24 -4.01 4.61 -6.12
C GLY A 24 -2.85 4.50 -7.11
N LYS A 25 -1.67 4.98 -6.71
CA LYS A 25 -0.43 4.78 -7.44
C LYS A 25 0.11 3.37 -7.20
N VAL A 26 0.72 2.77 -8.22
CA VAL A 26 1.48 1.52 -8.08
C VAL A 26 2.93 1.85 -7.76
N LEU A 27 3.46 1.35 -6.65
CA LEU A 27 4.87 1.46 -6.25
C LEU A 27 5.55 0.09 -6.34
N LYS A 28 6.73 0.01 -6.98
CA LYS A 28 7.42 -1.27 -7.20
C LYS A 28 8.59 -1.50 -6.25
N VAL A 29 8.61 -2.67 -5.60
CA VAL A 29 9.72 -3.13 -4.76
C VAL A 29 10.32 -4.38 -5.41
N PRO A 30 11.64 -4.46 -5.64
CA PRO A 30 12.70 -3.53 -5.23
C PRO A 30 13.05 -2.46 -6.28
N SER A 31 12.41 -2.49 -7.46
CA SER A 31 12.85 -1.71 -8.63
C SER A 31 12.78 -0.20 -8.45
N GLU A 32 11.77 0.33 -7.74
CA GLU A 32 11.63 1.76 -7.44
C GLU A 32 12.01 2.06 -5.99
N HIS A 33 11.68 1.15 -5.08
CA HIS A 33 12.00 1.27 -3.66
C HIS A 33 12.72 0.02 -3.17
N PRO A 34 13.91 0.15 -2.55
CA PRO A 34 14.73 -1.00 -2.16
C PRO A 34 14.12 -1.85 -1.06
N THR A 35 13.18 -1.31 -0.28
CA THR A 35 12.55 -1.98 0.86
C THR A 35 11.05 -1.69 0.91
N ILE A 36 10.29 -2.62 1.48
CA ILE A 36 8.84 -2.48 1.67
C ILE A 36 8.53 -1.27 2.58
N ASP A 37 9.34 -1.01 3.61
CA ASP A 37 9.14 0.12 4.52
C ASP A 37 9.25 1.48 3.84
N VAL A 38 10.20 1.63 2.91
CA VAL A 38 10.33 2.83 2.08
C VAL A 38 9.14 2.97 1.13
N ALA A 39 8.66 1.88 0.54
CA ALA A 39 7.45 1.92 -0.28
C ALA A 39 6.21 2.30 0.55
N ILE A 40 6.07 1.78 1.77
CA ILE A 40 4.99 2.13 2.70
C ILE A 40 5.10 3.60 3.11
N SER A 41 6.29 4.14 3.38
CA SER A 41 6.43 5.53 3.81
C SER A 41 6.02 6.52 2.71
N VAL A 42 6.33 6.20 1.45
CA VAL A 42 6.00 7.03 0.27
C VAL A 42 4.55 6.85 -0.20
N ALA A 43 3.96 5.68 0.01
CA ALA A 43 2.60 5.39 -0.43
C ALA A 43 1.53 6.26 0.25
N SER A 44 0.47 6.58 -0.49
CA SER A 44 -0.73 7.26 0.00
C SER A 44 -1.92 6.29 0.13
N ASP A 45 -3.02 6.77 0.70
CA ASP A 45 -4.26 5.99 0.83
C ASP A 45 -4.79 5.57 -0.56
N GLY A 46 -5.03 4.28 -0.73
CA GLY A 46 -5.50 3.67 -1.97
C GLY A 46 -4.37 3.09 -2.84
N ASP A 47 -3.11 3.35 -2.52
CA ASP A 47 -1.97 2.89 -3.32
C ASP A 47 -1.78 1.37 -3.26
N THR A 48 -1.10 0.86 -4.28
CA THR A 48 -0.73 -0.55 -4.40
C THR A 48 0.78 -0.69 -4.41
N ILE A 49 1.33 -1.45 -3.47
CA ILE A 49 2.74 -1.83 -3.44
C ILE A 49 2.86 -3.18 -4.14
N LEU A 50 3.55 -3.19 -5.27
CA LEU A 50 3.84 -4.36 -6.07
C LEU A 50 5.22 -4.90 -5.69
N ILE A 51 5.25 -6.09 -5.10
CA ILE A 51 6.45 -6.73 -4.58
C ILE A 51 6.87 -7.81 -5.57
N ALA A 52 8.04 -7.63 -6.18
CA ALA A 52 8.63 -8.64 -7.04
C ALA A 52 9.16 -9.82 -6.21
N ARG A 53 9.45 -10.93 -6.90
CA ARG A 53 10.06 -12.12 -6.29
C ARG A 53 11.33 -11.76 -5.50
N GLY A 54 11.42 -12.27 -4.28
CA GLY A 54 12.53 -12.00 -3.38
C GLY A 54 12.20 -12.34 -1.93
N THR A 55 13.27 -12.43 -1.12
CA THR A 55 13.15 -12.56 0.34
C THR A 55 13.35 -11.20 0.96
N TYR A 56 12.31 -10.68 1.61
CA TYR A 56 12.32 -9.38 2.29
C TYR A 56 12.27 -9.61 3.79
N GLU A 57 13.39 -9.35 4.48
CA GLU A 57 13.45 -9.41 5.93
C GLU A 57 12.93 -8.10 6.54
N HIS A 58 11.94 -8.18 7.41
CA HIS A 58 11.35 -7.01 8.08
C HIS A 58 11.15 -7.27 9.58
N THR A 59 11.24 -6.21 10.39
CA THR A 59 11.05 -6.30 11.85
C THR A 59 9.62 -5.99 12.29
N SER A 60 9.02 -4.90 11.79
CA SER A 60 7.61 -4.53 12.02
C SER A 60 7.03 -3.81 10.78
N LEU A 61 5.88 -4.22 10.26
CA LEU A 61 5.19 -3.56 9.13
C LEU A 61 4.10 -2.68 9.73
N ASN A 62 4.35 -1.39 9.83
CA ASN A 62 3.41 -0.45 10.43
C ASN A 62 2.56 0.24 9.35
N ILE A 63 1.43 -0.38 8.98
CA ILE A 63 0.52 0.14 7.96
C ILE A 63 -0.64 0.89 8.65
N ASN A 64 -0.56 2.22 8.68
CA ASN A 64 -1.61 3.10 9.25
C ASN A 64 -2.55 3.70 8.19
N LYS A 65 -2.60 3.10 7.01
CA LYS A 65 -3.32 3.62 5.84
C LYS A 65 -3.91 2.51 5.00
N ARG A 66 -4.86 2.84 4.13
CA ARG A 66 -5.47 1.89 3.20
C ARG A 66 -4.48 1.58 2.09
N LEU A 67 -3.75 0.48 2.21
CA LEU A 67 -2.68 0.07 1.30
C LEU A 67 -2.96 -1.34 0.79
N THR A 68 -2.73 -1.58 -0.49
CA THR A 68 -2.78 -2.93 -1.08
C THR A 68 -1.37 -3.43 -1.28
N LEU A 69 -1.02 -4.58 -0.70
CA LEU A 69 0.25 -5.26 -0.98
C LEU A 69 -0.06 -6.43 -1.90
N ALA A 70 0.59 -6.48 -3.06
CA ALA A 70 0.40 -7.52 -4.05
C ALA A 70 1.73 -7.99 -4.62
N SER A 71 1.82 -9.28 -4.98
CA SER A 71 2.95 -9.77 -5.77
C SER A 71 2.77 -9.42 -7.25
N ASP A 72 3.85 -9.47 -8.03
CA ASP A 72 3.82 -9.28 -9.50
C ASP A 72 2.90 -10.28 -10.23
N TYR A 73 2.42 -11.31 -9.51
CA TYR A 73 1.31 -12.17 -9.91
C TYR A 73 0.11 -11.41 -10.49
N VAL A 74 -0.20 -10.19 -10.01
CA VAL A 74 -1.31 -9.38 -10.55
C VAL A 74 -1.13 -9.08 -12.04
N ASN A 75 0.12 -8.96 -12.51
CA ASN A 75 0.45 -8.69 -13.90
C ASN A 75 0.72 -9.98 -14.69
N THR A 76 1.46 -10.92 -14.09
CA THR A 76 1.96 -12.12 -14.78
C THR A 76 0.97 -13.28 -14.78
N LYS A 77 0.10 -13.37 -13.76
CA LYS A 77 -0.76 -14.52 -13.46
C LYS A 77 0.00 -15.84 -13.26
N ASP A 78 1.32 -15.78 -13.04
CA ASP A 78 2.16 -16.95 -12.83
C ASP A 78 2.33 -17.25 -11.34
N GLN A 79 1.97 -18.47 -10.91
CA GLN A 79 2.06 -18.89 -9.51
C GLN A 79 3.49 -18.84 -8.95
N ILE A 80 4.51 -18.88 -9.83
CA ILE A 80 5.92 -18.74 -9.46
C ILE A 80 6.19 -17.40 -8.75
N ASP A 81 5.45 -16.34 -9.11
CA ASP A 81 5.60 -15.03 -8.46
C ASP A 81 4.93 -14.98 -7.08
N ILE A 82 4.03 -15.91 -6.76
CA ILE A 82 3.51 -16.08 -5.39
C ILE A 82 4.54 -16.83 -4.55
N ASP A 83 5.04 -17.95 -5.05
CA ASP A 83 6.00 -18.80 -4.33
C ASP A 83 7.37 -18.12 -4.13
N GLY A 84 7.74 -17.23 -5.05
CA GLY A 84 9.00 -16.49 -5.01
C GLY A 84 9.00 -15.25 -4.12
N THR A 85 7.85 -14.79 -3.64
CA THR A 85 7.74 -13.58 -2.80
C THR A 85 7.62 -13.97 -1.33
N ILE A 86 8.74 -13.94 -0.60
CA ILE A 86 8.82 -14.33 0.81
C ILE A 86 9.02 -13.08 1.66
N ILE A 87 8.00 -12.69 2.42
CA ILE A 87 8.13 -11.64 3.45
C ILE A 87 8.45 -12.33 4.78
N LYS A 88 9.69 -12.19 5.24
CA LYS A 88 10.19 -12.88 6.43
C LYS A 88 10.23 -11.91 7.61
N GLY A 89 9.41 -12.17 8.62
CA GLY A 89 9.48 -11.46 9.90
C GLY A 89 10.71 -11.89 10.70
N VAL A 90 11.61 -10.96 11.01
CA VAL A 90 12.69 -11.21 11.96
C VAL A 90 12.18 -11.01 13.38
N ARG A 91 11.76 -12.10 14.04
CA ARG A 91 11.55 -12.07 15.50
C ARG A 91 12.92 -11.90 16.15
N SER A 92 13.11 -10.83 16.93
CA SER A 92 14.25 -10.68 17.83
C SER A 92 14.25 -11.85 18.82
N GLN A 93 15.00 -12.90 18.52
CA GLN A 93 15.23 -14.06 19.38
C GLN A 93 16.31 -13.71 20.40
N PHE A 94 16.07 -12.71 21.25
CA PHE A 94 16.99 -12.33 22.33
C PHE A 94 16.28 -11.90 23.61
N GLN A 95 15.33 -12.72 24.08
CA GLN A 95 14.90 -12.74 25.49
C GLN A 95 14.74 -14.18 26.01
N ARG A 96 15.69 -15.06 25.71
CA ARG A 96 15.78 -16.39 26.34
C ARG A 96 17.15 -16.70 26.91
N SER A 97 17.84 -15.68 27.41
CA SER A 97 19.02 -15.86 28.24
C SER A 97 18.86 -14.98 29.46
N LEU A 98 18.42 -15.59 30.56
CA LEU A 98 18.70 -15.30 31.98
C LEU A 98 17.67 -16.08 32.81
N PHE A 99 18.12 -16.64 33.93
CA PHE A 99 17.46 -17.60 34.84
C PHE A 99 17.68 -19.07 34.49
N TRP A 100 18.88 -19.58 34.79
CA TRP A 100 19.12 -20.45 35.96
C TRP A 100 20.64 -20.47 36.26
N GLN A 101 21.07 -19.61 37.19
CA GLN A 101 22.18 -19.83 38.11
C GLN A 101 21.68 -19.40 39.49
#